data_AF-A0A8T7JC36-F1
#
_entry.id   AF-A0A8T7JC36-F1
#
_cell.length_a   1.000
_cell.length_b   1.000
_cell.length_c   1.000
_cell.angle_alpha   90.00
_cell.angle_beta   90.00
_cell.angle_gamma   90.00
#
_symmetry.space_group_name_H-M   'P 1'
#
loop_
_entity.id
_entity.type
_entity.pdbx_description
1 polymer ?
#
loop_
_entity_poly.entity_id
_entity_poly.type
_entity_poly.pdbx_seq_one_letter_code
_entity_poly.pdbx_strand_id
1 'polypeptide(L)' 'MLLGAVGISMLINGSAMAEASAGLYFSHKDWEIACDNTLTCRAAGYHRDEDSNGISVLLTRKAGPDAP' A
#
# COMPACT_ATOMS: atom_id res chain seq x y z
N MET A 1 -2.37 -59.81 -4.88
CA MET A 1 -2.10 -59.47 -6.28
C MET A 1 -3.33 -58.72 -6.79
N LEU A 2 -3.31 -57.44 -7.14
CA LEU A 2 -2.24 -56.51 -7.52
C LEU A 2 -2.69 -55.07 -7.18
N LEU A 3 -1.73 -54.26 -6.68
CA LEU A 3 -1.48 -52.82 -6.98
C LEU A 3 -2.69 -51.86 -6.79
N GLY A 4 -2.71 -50.94 -5.82
CA GLY A 4 -1.67 -49.95 -5.56
C GLY A 4 -2.06 -48.62 -6.21
N ALA A 5 -2.68 -47.71 -5.46
CA ALA A 5 -2.77 -46.31 -5.83
C ALA A 5 -2.77 -45.49 -4.54
N VAL A 6 -1.57 -45.10 -4.11
CA VAL A 6 -1.40 -44.04 -3.11
C VAL A 6 -2.02 -42.79 -3.70
N GLY A 7 -3.21 -42.42 -3.21
CA GLY A 7 -3.87 -41.18 -3.59
C GLY A 7 -2.97 -40.03 -3.17
N ILE A 8 -2.33 -39.37 -4.15
CA ILE A 8 -1.57 -38.15 -3.94
C ILE A 8 -2.57 -37.10 -3.44
N SER A 9 -2.58 -36.88 -2.14
CA SER A 9 -3.33 -35.80 -1.51
C SER A 9 -2.66 -34.50 -1.93
N MET A 10 -3.22 -33.85 -2.94
CA MET A 10 -2.74 -32.58 -3.46
C MET A 10 -3.01 -31.52 -2.39
N LEU A 11 -1.97 -31.14 -1.64
CA LEU A 11 -2.03 -30.04 -0.69
C LEU A 11 -2.27 -28.76 -1.49
N ILE A 12 -3.52 -28.29 -1.48
CA ILE A 12 -3.88 -26.95 -1.92
C ILE A 12 -3.23 -25.95 -0.96
N ASN A 13 -2.04 -25.49 -1.35
CA ASN A 13 -1.37 -24.35 -0.74
C ASN A 13 -2.21 -23.10 -1.08
N GLY A 14 -3.18 -22.79 -0.22
CA GLY A 14 -3.97 -21.57 -0.33
C GLY A 14 -3.06 -20.36 -0.13
N SER A 15 -2.56 -19.77 -1.22
CA SER A 15 -1.98 -18.43 -1.18
C SER A 15 -3.11 -17.47 -0.82
N ALA A 16 -3.11 -16.98 0.43
CA ALA A 16 -3.92 -15.86 0.83
C ALA A 16 -3.45 -14.65 0.01
N MET A 17 -4.17 -14.32 -1.06
CA MET A 17 -4.01 -13.03 -1.71
C MET A 17 -4.60 -12.00 -0.76
N ALA A 18 -3.73 -11.25 -0.08
CA ALA A 18 -4.16 -10.08 0.67
C ALA A 18 -4.81 -9.13 -0.34
N GLU A 19 -6.11 -8.92 -0.19
CA GLU A 19 -6.84 -7.95 -1.00
C GLU A 19 -6.21 -6.58 -0.72
N ALA A 20 -5.58 -6.01 -1.74
CA ALA A 20 -4.96 -4.70 -1.61
C ALA A 20 -6.08 -3.72 -1.26
N SER A 21 -6.11 -3.26 -0.01
CA SER A 21 -7.03 -2.19 0.35
C SER A 21 -6.76 -1.03 -0.61
N ALA A 22 -7.82 -0.51 -1.24
CA ALA A 22 -7.70 0.68 -2.05
C ALA A 22 -7.03 1.74 -1.15
N GLY A 23 -5.85 2.20 -1.57
CA GLY A 23 -5.09 3.20 -0.83
C GLY A 23 -5.97 4.39 -0.46
N LEU A 24 -5.70 5.01 0.69
CA LEU A 24 -6.48 6.17 1.12
C LEU A 24 -5.96 7.40 0.38
N TYR A 25 -6.87 8.17 -0.22
CA TYR A 25 -6.56 9.48 -0.78
C TYR A 25 -7.48 10.54 -0.17
N PHE A 26 -6.90 11.67 0.18
CA PHE A 26 -7.61 12.83 0.67
C PHE A 26 -6.92 14.10 0.18
N SER A 27 -7.70 15.10 -0.24
CA SER A 27 -7.18 16.42 -0.58
C SER A 27 -7.98 17.51 0.11
N HIS A 28 -7.29 18.58 0.47
CA HIS A 28 -7.89 19.78 1.05
C HIS A 28 -7.05 21.01 0.73
N LYS A 29 -7.62 21.93 -0.04
CA LYS A 29 -6.90 23.13 -0.55
C LYS A 29 -5.64 22.67 -1.28
N ASP A 30 -4.50 23.24 -0.92
CA ASP A 30 -3.18 22.99 -1.51
C ASP A 30 -2.48 21.76 -0.93
N TRP A 31 -3.23 20.87 -0.26
CA TRP A 31 -2.72 19.65 0.34
C TRP A 31 -3.34 18.41 -0.28
N GLU A 32 -2.50 17.41 -0.48
CA GLU A 32 -2.91 16.05 -0.80
C GLU A 32 -2.22 15.04 0.12
N ILE A 33 -2.97 14.01 0.49
CA ILE A 33 -2.48 12.88 1.26
C ILE A 33 -2.83 11.60 0.51
N ALA A 34 -1.82 10.76 0.30
CA ALA A 34 -1.96 9.43 -0.28
C ALA A 34 -1.30 8.40 0.63
N CYS A 35 -2.04 7.35 0.96
CA CYS A 35 -1.53 6.18 1.66
C CYS A 35 -1.60 4.96 0.74
N ASP A 36 -0.51 4.22 0.64
CA ASP A 36 -0.48 2.96 -0.10
C ASP A 36 -0.84 1.76 0.82
N ASN A 37 -1.02 0.58 0.20
CA ASN A 37 -1.35 -0.67 0.89
C ASN A 37 -0.19 -1.21 1.76
N THR A 38 1.01 -0.60 1.69
CA THR A 38 2.13 -0.91 2.59
C THR A 38 2.08 -0.10 3.88
N LEU A 39 0.97 0.60 4.13
CA LEU A 39 0.73 1.48 5.28
C LEU A 39 1.67 2.69 5.33
N THR A 40 2.32 3.02 4.20
CA THR A 40 3.09 4.25 4.06
C THR A 40 2.16 5.36 3.60
N CYS A 41 2.20 6.50 4.30
CA CYS A 41 1.44 7.68 3.93
C CYS A 41 2.37 8.84 3.57
N ARG A 42 2.00 9.59 2.54
CA ARG A 42 2.68 10.79 2.08
C ARG A 42 1.69 11.95 2.09
N ALA A 43 2.10 13.09 2.65
CA ALA A 43 1.35 14.33 2.60
C ALA A 43 2.20 15.38 1.88
N ALA A 44 1.71 15.85 0.74
CA ALA A 44 2.32 16.94 -0.02
C ALA A 44 1.50 18.21 0.21
N GLY A 45 2.20 19.29 0.56
CA GLY A 45 1.65 20.63 0.67
C GLY A 45 2.33 21.55 -0.33
N TYR A 46 1.54 22.25 -1.13
CA TYR A 46 2.01 23.14 -2.18
C TYR A 46 1.85 24.60 -1.77
N HIS A 47 2.73 25.45 -2.30
CA HIS A 47 2.51 26.88 -2.25
C HIS A 47 1.26 27.23 -3.05
N ARG A 48 0.39 28.08 -2.49
CA ARG A 48 -0.95 28.35 -3.02
C ARG A 48 -0.98 29.24 -4.26
N ASP A 49 0.01 30.12 -4.38
CA ASP A 49 0.07 31.12 -5.44
C ASP A 49 1.08 30.69 -6.52
N GLU A 50 0.93 31.18 -7.76
CA GLU A 50 1.82 30.84 -8.90
C GLU A 50 3.19 31.57 -8.82
N ASP A 51 3.69 31.76 -7.61
CA ASP A 51 4.95 32.45 -7.37
C ASP A 51 6.11 31.52 -7.75
N SER A 52 7.06 32.02 -8.54
CA SER A 52 8.17 31.19 -9.04
C SER A 52 9.11 30.70 -7.94
N ASN A 53 9.01 31.28 -6.75
CA ASN A 53 9.76 30.93 -5.55
C ASN A 53 8.95 30.07 -4.57
N GLY A 54 7.84 29.49 -5.03
CA GLY A 54 6.99 28.62 -4.21
C GLY A 54 7.75 27.43 -3.63
N ILE A 55 7.43 27.09 -2.39
CA ILE A 55 8.01 25.93 -1.68
C ILE A 55 6.96 24.84 -1.59
N SER A 56 7.38 23.59 -1.82
CA SER A 56 6.57 22.41 -1.52
C SER A 56 7.15 21.68 -0.31
N VAL A 57 6.27 21.10 0.51
CA VAL A 57 6.65 20.25 1.64
C VAL A 57 6.14 18.84 1.39
N LEU A 58 7.00 17.85 1.58
CA LEU A 58 6.62 16.44 1.55
C LEU A 58 6.90 15.81 2.92
N LEU A 59 5.84 15.38 3.58
CA LEU A 59 5.92 14.61 4.82
C LEU A 59 5.68 13.15 4.51
N THR A 60 6.60 12.28 4.94
CA THR A 60 6.44 10.83 4.80
C THR A 60 6.31 10.20 6.17
N ARG A 61 5.19 9.54 6.40
CA ARG A 61 5.03 8.62 7.53
C ARG A 61 5.24 7.21 7.01
N LYS A 62 6.40 6.65 7.32
CA LYS A 62 6.68 5.22 7.09
C LYS A 62 5.67 4.38 7.87
N ALA A 63 5.43 3.18 7.38
CA ALA A 63 4.80 2.15 8.17
C ALA A 63 5.60 1.85 9.44
N GLY A 64 4.94 1.29 10.45
CA GLY A 64 5.55 0.97 11.75
C GLY A 64 6.66 -0.09 11.66
N PRO A 65 7.32 -0.42 12.78
CA PRO A 65 8.45 -1.36 12.82
C PRO A 65 8.17 -2.74 12.20
N ASP A 66 6.91 -3.15 12.17
CA ASP A 66 6.45 -4.46 11.69
C ASP A 66 5.78 -4.38 10.29
N ALA A 67 6.12 -3.35 9.50
CA ALA A 67 5.69 -3.28 8.12
C ALA A 67 6.18 -4.52 7.34
N PRO A 68 5.37 -5.10 6.42
CA PRO A 68 5.76 -6.23 5.58
C PRO A 68 7.08 -6.03 4.83
#